data_AF-A0AAJ1BRY4-F1
#
_entry.id   AF-A0AAJ1BRY4-F1
#
_cell.length_a   1.000
_cell.length_b   1.000
_cell.length_c   1.000
_cell.angle_alpha   90.00
_cell.angle_beta   90.00
_cell.angle_gamma   90.00
#
_symmetry.space_group_name_H-M   'P 1'
#
loop_
_entity.id
_entity.type
_entity.pdbx_description
1 polymer ?
#
loop_
_entity_poly.entity_id
_entity_poly.type
_entity_poly.pdbx_seq_one_letter_code
_entity_poly.pdbx_strand_id
1 'polypeptide(L)'
;MDPMLVDFGWLIGSYLFGIMLGCLTGLIPGFHVNNVALIALSLSPVAVAVGIPLDAIAGIIVACGTVHTFLNYIPSALIGAPDDNMALALLPGHRMLISGQAAQGVAYSARGSQMGMLMSIPLLIVARLLFGENPGLGLYESSRDVLPWLLLLISMFLIMTETTRLAWPDWAQRLTSRLVVPLPRKIEFNIPVGKFNIHRRWENLDLRLGSSSRTAGMLAATFFFLLTGFYGWAVFELPGRSPIGMPSATLLFPGLAGLFGIANLIDIYVTTSEIPPQEA
;
A
#
# COMPACT_ATOMS: atom_id res chain seq x y z
N MET A 1 17.29 24.64 31.65
CA MET A 1 17.06 25.23 30.31
C MET A 1 15.58 25.51 30.20
N ASP A 2 15.18 26.58 29.51
CA ASP A 2 13.76 26.85 29.27
C ASP A 2 13.12 25.62 28.58
N PRO A 3 12.07 24.99 29.14
CA PRO A 3 11.43 23.82 28.56
C PRO A 3 11.10 24.00 27.07
N MET A 4 10.65 25.20 26.68
CA MET A 4 10.35 25.54 25.29
C MET A 4 11.57 25.45 24.37
N LEU A 5 12.76 25.80 24.88
CA LEU A 5 14.00 25.78 24.12
C LEU A 5 14.54 24.35 23.93
N VAL A 6 14.27 23.47 24.90
CA VAL A 6 14.60 22.04 24.82
C VAL A 6 13.68 21.34 23.83
N ASP A 7 12.37 21.58 23.92
CA ASP A 7 11.39 21.01 22.99
C ASP A 7 11.63 21.48 21.55
N PHE A 8 11.93 22.76 21.38
CA PHE A 8 12.31 23.31 20.08
C PHE A 8 13.62 22.71 19.53
N GLY A 9 14.59 22.45 20.42
CA GLY A 9 15.83 21.76 20.05
C GLY A 9 15.59 20.33 19.55
N TRP A 10 14.75 19.56 20.26
CA TRP A 10 14.32 18.23 19.83
C TRP A 10 13.57 18.27 18.50
N LEU A 11 12.68 19.24 18.34
CA LEU A 11 11.94 19.47 17.10
C LEU A 11 12.91 19.67 15.92
N ILE A 12 13.82 20.64 15.99
CA ILE A 12 14.78 20.90 14.92
C ILE A 12 15.65 19.67 14.65
N GLY A 13 16.18 19.04 15.70
CA GLY A 13 17.01 17.83 15.56
C GLY A 13 16.27 16.70 14.85
N SER A 14 15.01 16.49 15.21
CA SER A 14 14.13 15.49 14.59
C SER A 14 13.86 15.77 13.11
N TYR A 15 13.60 17.03 12.73
CA TYR A 15 13.39 17.41 11.34
C TYR A 15 14.66 17.22 10.51
N LEU A 16 15.81 17.67 11.01
CA LEU A 16 17.08 17.51 10.29
C LEU A 16 17.42 16.04 10.06
N PHE A 17 17.28 15.21 11.10
CA PHE A 17 17.50 13.78 10.97
C PHE A 17 16.51 13.10 10.02
N GLY A 18 15.23 13.46 10.12
CA GLY A 18 14.20 12.98 9.21
C GLY A 18 14.43 13.38 7.76
N ILE A 19 14.92 14.60 7.49
CA ILE A 19 15.32 15.04 6.15
C ILE A 19 16.45 14.16 5.61
N MET A 20 17.48 13.88 6.42
CA MET A 20 18.58 13.01 6.00
C MET A 20 18.10 11.60 5.66
N LEU A 21 17.26 11.00 6.51
CA LEU A 21 16.65 9.69 6.23
C LEU A 21 15.73 9.73 5.00
N GLY A 22 14.97 10.80 4.82
CA GLY A 22 14.13 11.01 3.64
C GLY A 22 14.95 11.09 2.35
N CYS A 23 16.10 11.76 2.39
CA CYS A 23 17.04 11.80 1.26
C CYS A 23 17.59 10.41 0.94
N LEU A 24 18.03 9.67 1.96
CA LEU A 24 18.54 8.31 1.77
C LEU A 24 17.47 7.39 1.18
N THR A 25 16.27 7.41 1.75
CA THR A 25 15.17 6.54 1.32
C THR A 25 14.61 6.91 -0.04
N GLY A 26 14.51 8.20 -0.36
CA GLY A 26 13.98 8.65 -1.65
C GLY A 26 14.95 8.44 -2.80
N LEU A 27 16.27 8.39 -2.56
CA LEU A 27 17.24 8.17 -3.63
C LEU A 27 17.56 6.69 -3.87
N ILE A 28 17.36 5.83 -2.87
CA ILE A 28 17.56 4.39 -3.00
C ILE A 28 16.28 3.77 -3.57
N PRO A 29 16.27 3.30 -4.83
CA PRO A 29 15.10 2.67 -5.41
C PRO A 29 14.67 1.44 -4.60
N GLY A 30 13.36 1.28 -4.40
CA GLY A 30 12.78 0.18 -3.63
C GLY A 30 12.80 0.35 -2.11
N PHE A 31 13.42 1.39 -1.55
CA PHE A 31 13.39 1.63 -0.11
C PHE A 31 12.29 2.61 0.30
N HIS A 32 11.08 2.09 0.52
CA HIS A 32 9.92 2.91 0.85
C HIS A 32 9.98 3.56 2.25
N VAL A 33 9.45 4.79 2.35
CA VAL A 33 9.38 5.52 3.63
C VAL A 33 8.54 4.83 4.71
N ASN A 34 7.55 4.03 4.31
CA ASN A 34 6.74 3.25 5.25
C ASN A 34 7.59 2.29 6.09
N ASN A 35 8.66 1.73 5.50
CA ASN A 35 9.57 0.84 6.22
C ASN A 35 10.30 1.60 7.34
N VAL A 36 10.79 2.80 7.05
CA VAL A 36 11.45 3.65 8.06
C VAL A 36 10.49 4.11 9.14
N ALA A 37 9.28 4.51 8.77
CA ALA A 37 8.25 4.93 9.72
C ALA A 37 7.90 3.80 10.70
N LEU A 38 7.72 2.58 10.18
CA LEU A 38 7.39 1.41 10.98
C LEU A 38 8.57 0.94 11.85
N ILE A 39 9.80 1.02 11.34
CA ILE A 39 11.01 0.80 12.14
C ILE A 39 11.08 1.81 13.29
N ALA A 40 10.93 3.10 13.01
CA ALA A 40 10.95 4.16 14.01
C ALA A 40 9.85 3.97 15.07
N LEU A 41 8.64 3.57 14.66
CA LEU A 41 7.54 3.27 15.56
C LEU A 41 7.85 2.03 16.43
N SER A 42 8.39 0.97 15.84
CA SER A 42 8.74 -0.27 16.56
C SER A 42 9.84 -0.05 17.60
N LEU A 43 10.76 0.89 17.34
CA LEU A 43 11.84 1.28 18.24
C LEU A 43 11.45 2.41 19.21
N SER A 44 10.23 2.96 19.09
CA SER A 44 9.77 4.05 19.95
C SER A 44 9.82 3.73 21.45
N PRO A 45 9.53 2.50 21.94
CA PRO A 45 9.66 2.21 23.37
C PRO A 45 11.10 2.32 23.86
N VAL A 46 12.08 1.92 23.03
CA VAL A 46 13.51 2.02 23.34
C VAL A 46 13.96 3.47 23.29
N ALA A 47 13.53 4.22 22.29
CA ALA A 47 13.85 5.64 22.16
C ALA A 47 13.34 6.45 23.37
N VAL A 48 12.12 6.19 23.82
CA VAL A 48 11.54 6.80 25.02
C VAL A 48 12.33 6.40 26.28
N ALA A 49 12.78 5.15 26.39
CA ALA A 49 13.61 4.70 27.51
C ALA A 49 14.99 5.40 27.57
N VAL A 50 15.52 5.84 26.43
CA VAL A 50 16.77 6.62 26.32
C VAL A 50 16.53 8.14 26.52
N GLY A 51 15.27 8.56 26.69
CA GLY A 51 14.90 9.95 26.95
C GLY A 51 14.54 10.77 25.70
N ILE A 52 14.30 10.12 24.56
CA ILE A 52 13.84 10.79 23.32
C ILE A 52 12.31 10.97 23.42
N PRO A 53 11.77 12.19 23.24
CA PRO A 53 10.34 12.42 23.28
C PRO A 53 9.63 11.80 22.06
N LEU A 54 8.39 11.34 22.25
CA LEU A 54 7.55 10.76 21.19
C LEU A 54 7.32 11.75 20.04
N ASP A 55 7.21 13.04 20.36
CA ASP A 55 7.01 14.11 19.39
C ASP A 55 8.19 14.24 18.41
N ALA A 56 9.42 13.98 18.88
CA ALA A 56 10.61 13.94 18.01
C ALA A 56 10.55 12.74 17.05
N ILE A 57 10.05 11.59 17.47
CA ILE A 57 9.88 10.42 16.58
C ILE A 57 8.82 10.74 15.52
N ALA A 58 7.70 11.35 15.89
CA ALA A 58 6.69 11.81 14.95
C ALA A 58 7.27 12.84 13.95
N GLY A 59 8.08 13.79 14.44
CA GLY A 59 8.81 14.76 13.61
C GLY A 59 9.72 14.09 12.57
N ILE A 60 10.50 13.09 12.98
CA ILE A 60 11.36 12.30 12.07
C ILE A 60 10.52 11.64 10.98
N ILE A 61 9.41 10.98 11.34
CA ILE A 61 8.55 10.25 10.39
C ILE A 61 7.92 11.21 9.38
N VAL A 62 7.37 12.34 9.83
CA VAL A 62 6.74 13.34 8.97
C VAL A 62 7.77 13.97 8.03
N ALA A 63 8.95 14.34 8.55
CA ALA A 63 10.02 14.94 7.75
C ALA A 63 10.57 13.96 6.71
N CYS A 64 10.82 12.71 7.11
CA CYS A 64 11.27 11.63 6.24
C CYS A 64 10.24 11.35 5.13
N GLY A 65 8.96 11.20 5.49
CA GLY A 65 7.86 11.00 4.55
C GLY A 65 7.76 12.12 3.52
N THR A 66 7.82 13.35 4.00
CA THR A 66 7.78 14.53 3.13
C THR A 66 8.93 14.49 2.14
N VAL A 67 10.18 14.48 2.60
CA VAL A 67 11.36 14.51 1.71
C VAL A 67 11.43 13.30 0.77
N HIS A 68 11.08 12.10 1.26
CA HIS A 68 11.04 10.89 0.43
C HIS A 68 10.12 11.06 -0.78
N THR A 69 8.90 11.58 -0.60
CA THR A 69 7.94 11.77 -1.71
C THR A 69 8.40 12.77 -2.77
N PHE A 70 9.33 13.68 -2.44
CA PHE A 70 9.95 14.56 -3.43
C PHE A 70 11.04 13.85 -4.23
N LEU A 71 11.82 12.98 -3.57
CA LEU A 71 13.04 12.42 -4.15
C LEU A 71 12.82 11.06 -4.83
N ASN A 72 11.87 10.25 -4.37
CA ASN A 72 11.61 8.90 -4.90
C ASN A 72 11.14 8.87 -6.36
N TYR A 73 10.71 10.01 -6.90
CA TYR A 73 10.43 10.14 -8.31
C TYR A 73 11.71 10.11 -9.17
N ILE A 74 12.84 10.60 -8.67
CA ILE A 74 14.11 10.67 -9.42
C ILE A 74 14.57 9.27 -9.86
N PRO A 75 14.78 8.29 -8.95
CA PRO A 75 15.17 6.96 -9.37
C PRO A 75 14.06 6.27 -10.15
N SER A 76 12.80 6.45 -9.76
CA SER A 76 11.65 5.81 -10.45
C SER A 76 11.53 6.25 -11.93
N ALA A 77 11.75 7.53 -12.22
CA ALA A 77 11.63 8.07 -13.57
C ALA A 77 12.88 7.86 -14.43
N LEU A 78 14.08 7.88 -13.82
CA LEU A 78 15.35 7.82 -14.56
C LEU A 78 15.93 6.40 -14.69
N ILE A 79 15.78 5.56 -13.67
CA ILE A 79 16.37 4.21 -13.64
C ILE A 79 15.36 3.17 -14.16
N GLY A 80 14.08 3.53 -14.25
CA GLY A 80 13.04 2.65 -14.78
C GLY A 80 12.70 1.50 -13.85
N ALA A 81 13.00 1.64 -12.55
CA ALA A 81 12.63 0.72 -11.49
C ALA A 81 11.59 1.40 -10.58
N PRO A 82 10.29 1.32 -10.93
CA PRO A 82 9.22 1.92 -10.16
C PRO A 82 9.10 1.33 -8.76
N ASP A 83 8.75 2.16 -7.79
CA ASP A 83 8.03 1.67 -6.61
C ASP A 83 6.62 1.18 -7.04
N ASP A 84 6.11 0.11 -6.40
CA ASP A 84 4.82 -0.52 -6.73
C ASP A 84 3.64 0.47 -6.79
N ASN A 85 3.69 1.51 -5.96
CA ASN A 85 2.66 2.53 -5.86
C ASN A 85 2.74 3.61 -6.95
N MET A 86 3.84 3.69 -7.69
CA MET A 86 4.08 4.71 -8.73
C MET A 86 3.98 4.18 -10.16
N ALA A 87 3.86 2.87 -10.38
CA ALA A 87 3.86 2.25 -11.71
C ALA A 87 2.85 2.88 -12.69
N LEU A 88 1.62 3.16 -12.25
CA LEU A 88 0.59 3.82 -13.08
C LEU A 88 0.83 5.32 -13.27
N ALA A 89 1.36 6.00 -12.24
CA ALA A 89 1.70 7.42 -12.29
C ALA A 89 2.96 7.72 -13.14
N LEU A 90 3.78 6.70 -13.39
CA LEU A 90 4.99 6.80 -14.21
C LEU A 90 4.73 6.65 -15.71
N LEU A 91 3.53 6.26 -16.16
CA LEU A 91 3.22 6.17 -17.60
C LEU A 91 3.52 7.49 -18.36
N PRO A 92 3.11 8.67 -17.86
CA PRO A 92 3.57 9.95 -18.41
C PRO A 92 5.08 10.17 -18.27
N GLY A 93 5.68 9.81 -17.12
CA GLY A 93 7.12 9.95 -16.87
C GLY A 93 7.98 9.13 -17.83
N HIS A 94 7.56 7.92 -18.15
CA HIS A 94 8.21 7.04 -19.12
C HIS A 94 8.13 7.61 -20.54
N ARG A 95 7.00 8.24 -20.91
CA ARG A 95 6.91 8.97 -22.19
C ARG A 95 7.89 10.15 -22.24
N MET A 96 8.03 10.89 -21.14
CA MET A 96 8.98 11.99 -21.05
C MET A 96 10.44 11.51 -21.06
N LEU A 97 10.74 10.35 -20.46
CA LEU A 97 12.06 9.73 -20.52
C LEU A 97 12.44 9.33 -21.96
N ILE A 98 11.51 8.70 -22.68
CA ILE A 98 11.72 8.30 -24.09
C ILE A 98 11.85 9.52 -25.00
N SER A 99 11.12 10.60 -24.73
CA SER A 99 11.19 11.85 -25.50
C SER A 99 12.37 12.74 -25.12
N GLY A 100 13.30 12.28 -24.28
CA GLY A 100 14.48 13.05 -23.85
C GLY A 100 14.19 14.18 -22.86
N GLN A 101 12.97 14.26 -22.31
CA GLN A 101 12.51 15.32 -21.40
C GLN A 101 12.44 14.87 -19.93
N ALA A 102 13.26 13.90 -19.51
CA ALA A 102 13.16 13.32 -18.17
C ALA A 102 13.31 14.38 -17.05
N ALA A 103 14.17 15.38 -17.24
CA ALA A 103 14.36 16.47 -16.28
C ALA A 103 13.08 17.30 -16.06
N GLN A 104 12.28 17.52 -17.11
CA GLN A 104 11.00 18.20 -17.01
C GLN A 104 9.98 17.34 -16.24
N GLY A 105 9.97 16.02 -16.47
CA GLY A 105 9.13 15.08 -15.72
C GLY A 105 9.43 15.12 -14.22
N VAL A 106 10.71 15.11 -13.85
CA VAL A 106 11.16 15.26 -12.45
C VAL A 106 10.70 16.62 -11.89
N ALA A 107 10.86 17.70 -12.64
CA ALA A 107 10.44 19.03 -12.21
C ALA A 107 8.92 19.14 -11.98
N TYR A 108 8.11 18.55 -12.86
CA TYR A 108 6.65 18.53 -12.69
C TYR A 108 6.20 17.70 -11.48
N SER A 109 6.81 16.54 -11.26
CA SER A 109 6.54 15.71 -10.09
C SER A 109 6.91 16.43 -8.79
N ALA A 110 8.11 17.04 -8.74
CA ALA A 110 8.55 17.81 -7.59
C ALA A 110 7.62 19.01 -7.31
N ARG A 111 7.16 19.73 -8.35
CA ARG A 111 6.16 20.80 -8.21
C ARG A 111 4.81 20.28 -7.73
N GLY A 112 4.40 19.09 -8.18
CA GLY A 112 3.19 18.40 -7.72
C GLY A 112 3.25 18.11 -6.22
N SER A 113 4.35 17.52 -5.74
CA SER A 113 4.58 17.27 -4.31
C SER A 113 4.63 18.57 -3.50
N GLN A 114 5.20 19.65 -4.04
CA GLN A 114 5.21 20.97 -3.40
C GLN A 114 3.79 21.54 -3.25
N MET A 115 2.99 21.47 -4.31
CA MET A 115 1.59 21.90 -4.27
C MET A 115 0.75 21.04 -3.32
N GLY A 116 0.99 19.72 -3.30
CA GLY A 116 0.37 18.81 -2.34
C GLY A 116 0.68 19.18 -0.89
N MET A 117 1.95 19.47 -0.59
CA MET A 117 2.37 19.95 0.72
C MET A 117 1.68 21.27 1.09
N LEU A 118 1.62 22.25 0.19
CA LEU A 118 0.94 23.52 0.45
C LEU A 118 -0.56 23.34 0.65
N MET A 119 -1.20 22.50 -0.16
CA MET A 119 -2.63 22.15 -0.02
C MET A 119 -2.93 21.32 1.22
N SER A 120 -1.94 20.62 1.78
CA SER A 120 -2.11 19.87 3.02
C SER A 120 -2.34 20.80 4.21
N ILE A 121 -1.77 22.01 4.22
CA ILE A 121 -1.90 22.97 5.34
C ILE A 121 -3.37 23.35 5.61
N PRO A 122 -4.16 23.86 4.64
CA PRO A 122 -5.56 24.15 4.87
C PRO A 122 -6.37 22.86 5.15
N LEU A 123 -6.01 21.75 4.52
CA LEU A 123 -6.66 20.47 4.76
C LEU A 123 -6.44 19.97 6.20
N LEU A 124 -5.26 20.21 6.78
CA LEU A 124 -4.95 19.89 8.17
C LEU A 124 -5.80 20.73 9.14
N ILE A 125 -6.07 21.99 8.82
CA ILE A 125 -6.99 22.83 9.62
C ILE A 125 -8.39 22.22 9.59
N VAL A 126 -8.89 21.85 8.40
CA VAL A 126 -10.19 21.19 8.25
C VAL A 126 -10.23 19.86 8.99
N ALA A 127 -9.18 19.03 8.86
CA ALA A 127 -9.07 17.76 9.54
C ALA A 127 -9.06 17.95 11.07
N ARG A 128 -8.37 18.97 11.59
CA ARG A 128 -8.32 19.28 13.02
C ARG A 128 -9.67 19.75 13.57
N LEU A 129 -10.48 20.42 12.76
CA LEU A 129 -11.84 20.84 13.10
C LEU A 129 -12.85 19.68 13.02
N LEU A 130 -12.70 18.76 12.08
CA LEU A 130 -13.60 17.61 11.96
C LEU A 130 -13.28 16.52 12.99
N PHE A 131 -12.01 16.15 13.14
CA PHE A 131 -11.58 14.99 13.92
C PHE A 131 -11.04 15.32 15.31
N GLY A 132 -10.69 16.57 15.61
CA GLY A 132 -10.16 16.95 16.92
C GLY A 132 -11.24 17.12 17.99
N GLU A 133 -10.86 16.98 19.27
CA GLU A 133 -11.82 17.01 20.39
C GLU A 133 -12.16 18.43 20.89
N ASN A 134 -11.27 19.42 20.71
CA ASN A 134 -11.51 20.82 21.08
C ASN A 134 -10.59 21.75 20.25
N PRO A 135 -11.05 22.60 19.32
CA PRO A 135 -12.41 23.06 19.02
C PRO A 135 -13.14 22.24 17.93
N GLY A 136 -12.86 20.94 17.81
CA GLY A 136 -13.40 20.12 16.72
C GLY A 136 -14.68 19.36 17.07
N LEU A 137 -15.21 18.61 16.09
CA LEU A 137 -16.46 17.84 16.21
C LEU A 137 -16.29 16.46 16.88
N GLY A 138 -15.07 16.05 17.24
CA GLY A 138 -14.81 14.76 17.88
C GLY A 138 -15.17 13.54 17.02
N LEU A 139 -15.22 13.68 15.69
CA LEU A 139 -15.62 12.59 14.78
C LEU A 139 -14.67 11.39 14.80
N TYR A 140 -13.45 11.55 15.33
CA TYR A 140 -12.47 10.48 15.38
C TYR A 140 -12.96 9.30 16.22
N GLU A 141 -13.43 9.54 17.44
CA GLU A 141 -13.90 8.48 18.34
C GLU A 141 -15.10 7.73 17.74
N SER A 142 -16.08 8.47 17.19
CA SER A 142 -17.23 7.86 16.51
C SER A 142 -16.85 7.06 15.25
N SER A 143 -15.87 7.56 14.48
CA SER A 143 -15.40 6.87 13.27
C SER A 143 -14.57 5.63 13.58
N ARG A 144 -13.87 5.60 14.71
CA ARG A 144 -12.96 4.51 15.10
C ARG A 144 -13.69 3.17 15.27
N ASP A 145 -14.90 3.20 15.82
CA ASP A 145 -15.73 2.00 15.98
C ASP A 145 -16.29 1.49 14.64
N VAL A 146 -16.53 2.40 13.69
CA VAL A 146 -17.08 2.08 12.36
C VAL A 146 -15.98 1.64 11.40
N LEU A 147 -14.73 2.06 11.61
CA LEU A 147 -13.61 1.85 10.69
C LEU A 147 -13.38 0.36 10.33
N PRO A 148 -13.38 -0.60 11.28
CA PRO A 148 -13.21 -2.02 10.94
C PRO A 148 -14.32 -2.55 10.03
N TRP A 149 -15.57 -2.15 10.30
CA TRP A 149 -16.72 -2.54 9.49
C TRP A 149 -16.69 -1.92 8.10
N LEU A 150 -16.28 -0.65 8.00
CA LEU A 150 -16.10 0.05 6.73
C LEU A 150 -15.04 -0.62 5.86
N LEU A 151 -13.87 -0.94 6.44
CA LEU A 151 -12.79 -1.64 5.75
C LEU A 151 -13.25 -3.03 5.29
N LEU A 152 -13.93 -3.78 6.15
CA LEU A 152 -14.45 -5.11 5.80
C LEU A 152 -15.48 -5.03 4.67
N LEU A 153 -16.35 -4.02 4.68
CA LEU A 153 -17.33 -3.79 3.61
C LEU A 153 -16.62 -3.50 2.28
N ILE A 154 -15.66 -2.58 2.27
CA ILE A 154 -14.91 -2.23 1.06
C ILE A 154 -14.13 -3.44 0.54
N SER A 155 -13.47 -4.20 1.42
CA SER A 155 -12.78 -5.43 1.05
C SER A 155 -13.72 -6.49 0.47
N MET A 156 -14.87 -6.72 1.10
CA MET A 156 -15.87 -7.66 0.59
C MET A 156 -16.42 -7.20 -0.77
N PHE A 157 -16.68 -5.91 -0.93
CA PHE A 157 -17.07 -5.34 -2.22
C PHE A 157 -16.01 -5.58 -3.29
N LEU A 158 -14.74 -5.27 -3.01
CA LEU A 158 -13.63 -5.52 -3.95
C LEU A 158 -13.52 -7.00 -4.34
N ILE A 159 -13.58 -7.92 -3.35
CA ILE A 159 -13.55 -9.37 -3.59
C ILE A 159 -14.74 -9.81 -4.45
N MET A 160 -15.95 -9.30 -4.19
CA MET A 160 -17.13 -9.62 -4.99
C MET A 160 -17.04 -9.06 -6.42
N THR A 161 -16.44 -7.87 -6.58
CA THR A 161 -16.22 -7.26 -7.89
C THR A 161 -15.00 -7.81 -8.62
N GLU A 162 -14.21 -8.69 -8.00
CA GLU A 162 -13.03 -9.29 -8.61
C GLU A 162 -13.37 -9.89 -9.98
N THR A 163 -12.63 -9.48 -11.00
CA THR A 163 -12.88 -9.86 -12.40
C THR A 163 -11.86 -10.87 -12.91
N THR A 164 -10.77 -11.08 -12.17
CA THR A 164 -9.69 -11.99 -12.54
C THR A 164 -10.21 -13.41 -12.69
N ARG A 165 -9.93 -14.01 -13.85
CA ARG A 165 -10.25 -15.41 -14.13
C ARG A 165 -8.99 -16.23 -13.96
N LEU A 166 -9.02 -17.14 -12.99
CA LEU A 166 -7.91 -18.03 -12.68
C LEU A 166 -8.26 -19.46 -13.09
N ALA A 167 -7.22 -20.22 -13.44
CA ALA A 167 -7.33 -21.65 -13.69
C ALA A 167 -7.40 -22.39 -12.35
N TRP A 168 -8.31 -23.36 -12.26
CA TRP A 168 -8.27 -24.30 -11.14
C TRP A 168 -7.04 -25.22 -11.24
N PRO A 169 -6.49 -25.72 -10.13
CA PRO A 169 -5.37 -26.65 -10.16
C PRO A 169 -5.70 -27.90 -10.99
N ASP A 170 -4.70 -28.47 -11.68
CA ASP A 170 -4.90 -29.62 -12.59
C ASP A 170 -5.58 -30.81 -11.93
N TRP A 171 -5.28 -31.07 -10.65
CA TRP A 171 -5.91 -32.15 -9.89
C TRP A 171 -7.42 -31.91 -9.71
N ALA A 172 -7.84 -30.66 -9.48
CA ALA A 172 -9.24 -30.27 -9.30
C ALA A 172 -10.01 -30.34 -10.62
N GLN A 173 -9.37 -29.95 -11.73
CA GLN A 173 -9.93 -30.10 -13.08
C GLN A 173 -10.16 -31.58 -13.41
N ARG A 174 -9.18 -32.45 -13.11
CA ARG A 174 -9.29 -33.90 -13.34
C ARG A 174 -10.40 -34.55 -12.51
N LEU A 175 -10.53 -34.18 -11.23
CA LEU A 175 -11.57 -34.67 -10.33
C LEU A 175 -12.98 -34.25 -10.75
N THR A 176 -13.13 -32.99 -11.17
CA THR A 176 -14.44 -32.45 -11.54
C THR A 176 -14.81 -32.70 -12.99
N SER A 177 -13.89 -33.23 -13.81
CA SER A 177 -14.11 -33.52 -15.25
C SER A 177 -15.36 -34.34 -15.58
N ARG A 178 -15.87 -35.13 -14.63
CA ARG A 178 -17.07 -35.97 -14.79
C ARG A 178 -18.33 -35.42 -14.12
N LEU A 179 -18.28 -34.26 -13.45
CA LEU A 179 -19.40 -33.65 -12.74
C LEU A 179 -20.28 -32.80 -13.67
N VAL A 180 -20.96 -33.46 -14.60
CA VAL A 180 -22.02 -32.84 -15.40
C VAL A 180 -23.33 -33.47 -14.99
N VAL A 181 -24.19 -32.70 -14.31
CA VAL A 181 -25.50 -33.19 -13.89
C VAL A 181 -26.54 -32.70 -14.90
N PRO A 182 -27.11 -33.59 -15.73
CA PRO A 182 -28.19 -33.22 -16.64
C PRO A 182 -29.44 -32.87 -15.83
N LEU A 183 -30.05 -31.72 -16.14
CA LEU A 183 -31.30 -31.31 -15.50
C LEU A 183 -32.47 -32.13 -16.07
N PRO A 184 -33.38 -32.65 -15.24
CA PRO A 184 -34.48 -33.50 -15.71
C PRO A 184 -35.54 -32.74 -16.53
N ARG A 185 -35.56 -31.41 -16.47
CA ARG A 185 -36.44 -30.55 -17.30
C ARG A 185 -35.68 -29.31 -17.75
N LYS A 186 -35.82 -28.96 -19.03
CA LYS A 186 -35.31 -27.71 -19.59
C LYS A 186 -36.13 -26.55 -19.02
N ILE A 187 -35.48 -25.67 -18.26
CA ILE A 187 -36.13 -24.47 -17.71
C ILE A 187 -35.77 -23.32 -18.65
N GLU A 188 -36.76 -22.83 -19.38
CA GLU A 188 -36.65 -21.64 -20.23
C GLU A 188 -37.35 -20.47 -19.54
N PHE A 189 -36.58 -19.46 -19.14
CA PHE A 189 -37.12 -18.20 -18.63
C PHE A 189 -37.06 -17.15 -19.73
N ASN A 190 -38.22 -16.59 -20.08
CA ASN A 190 -38.33 -15.43 -20.95
C ASN A 190 -39.02 -14.32 -20.16
N ILE A 191 -38.26 -13.34 -19.70
CA ILE A 191 -38.78 -12.18 -18.98
C ILE A 191 -38.66 -10.97 -19.91
N PRO A 192 -39.78 -10.45 -20.44
CA PRO A 192 -39.76 -9.23 -21.23
C PRO A 192 -39.53 -8.03 -20.31
N VAL A 193 -38.42 -7.32 -20.50
CA VAL A 193 -38.10 -6.08 -19.76
C VAL A 193 -38.03 -4.93 -20.77
N GLY A 194 -39.18 -4.32 -21.06
CA GLY A 194 -39.29 -3.22 -22.01
C GLY A 194 -38.86 -3.62 -23.44
N LYS A 195 -37.80 -3.00 -23.97
CA LYS A 195 -37.22 -3.34 -25.30
C LYS A 195 -36.23 -4.50 -25.28
N PHE A 196 -35.89 -5.04 -24.09
CA PHE A 196 -34.90 -6.10 -23.95
C PHE A 196 -35.57 -7.40 -23.54
N ASN A 197 -35.36 -8.46 -24.33
CA ASN A 197 -35.77 -9.81 -23.95
C ASN A 197 -34.57 -10.59 -23.42
N ILE A 198 -34.51 -10.82 -22.12
CA ILE A 198 -33.49 -11.65 -21.49
C ILE A 198 -33.94 -13.11 -21.63
N HIS A 199 -33.32 -13.83 -22.57
CA HIS A 199 -33.51 -15.28 -22.75
C HIS A 199 -32.43 -16.03 -21.99
N ARG A 200 -32.82 -16.87 -21.02
CA ARG A 200 -31.88 -17.75 -20.30
C ARG A 200 -32.39 -19.18 -20.38
N ARG A 201 -31.60 -20.08 -20.98
CA ARG A 201 -31.88 -21.52 -21.04
C ARG A 201 -30.88 -22.28 -20.20
N TRP A 202 -31.37 -23.15 -19.32
CA TRP A 202 -30.55 -24.02 -18.48
C TRP A 202 -30.82 -25.48 -18.89
N GLU A 203 -29.89 -26.09 -19.62
CA GLU A 203 -30.01 -27.48 -20.11
C GLU A 203 -29.20 -28.47 -19.26
N ASN A 204 -28.02 -28.08 -18.77
CA ASN A 204 -27.15 -28.89 -17.91
C ASN A 204 -26.58 -28.04 -16.77
N LEU A 205 -26.47 -28.60 -15.56
CA LEU A 205 -25.64 -28.03 -14.48
C LEU A 205 -24.20 -28.50 -14.71
N ASP A 206 -23.40 -27.65 -15.34
CA ASP A 206 -21.96 -27.91 -15.51
C ASP A 206 -21.20 -27.47 -14.25
N LEU A 207 -20.82 -28.44 -13.41
CA LEU A 207 -20.06 -28.22 -12.18
C LEU A 207 -18.55 -28.39 -12.39
N ARG A 208 -18.09 -28.50 -13.64
CA ARG A 208 -16.67 -28.65 -13.96
C ARG A 208 -15.89 -27.38 -13.58
N LEU A 209 -14.80 -27.58 -12.85
CA LEU A 209 -13.85 -26.52 -12.55
C LEU A 209 -12.90 -26.37 -13.74
N GLY A 210 -13.09 -25.31 -14.53
CA GLY A 210 -12.34 -25.08 -15.77
C GLY A 210 -11.04 -24.29 -15.61
N SER A 211 -10.31 -24.14 -16.71
CA SER A 211 -9.06 -23.34 -16.79
C SER A 211 -9.27 -21.83 -16.75
N SER A 212 -10.52 -21.35 -16.76
CA SER A 212 -10.85 -19.92 -16.68
C SER A 212 -12.11 -19.72 -15.86
N SER A 213 -11.95 -19.60 -14.54
CA SER A 213 -13.06 -19.45 -13.60
C SER A 213 -12.93 -18.18 -12.78
N ARG A 214 -14.02 -17.40 -12.73
CA ARG A 214 -14.12 -16.22 -11.86
C ARG A 214 -14.24 -16.61 -10.38
N THR A 215 -14.86 -17.76 -10.09
CA THR A 215 -14.96 -18.26 -8.70
C THR A 215 -13.62 -18.72 -8.16
N ALA A 216 -12.74 -19.29 -9.01
CA ALA A 216 -11.35 -19.55 -8.64
C ALA A 216 -10.63 -18.26 -8.22
N GLY A 217 -10.79 -17.19 -9.01
CA GLY A 217 -10.18 -15.90 -8.71
C GLY A 217 -10.68 -15.29 -7.40
N MET A 218 -12.00 -15.32 -7.19
CA MET A 218 -12.61 -14.83 -5.94
C MET A 218 -12.14 -15.63 -4.71
N LEU A 219 -12.03 -16.96 -4.82
CA LEU A 219 -11.53 -17.80 -3.73
C LEU A 219 -10.05 -17.56 -3.45
N ALA A 220 -9.22 -17.42 -4.49
CA ALA A 220 -7.82 -17.07 -4.33
C ALA A 220 -7.66 -15.70 -3.64
N ALA A 221 -8.39 -14.67 -4.10
CA ALA A 221 -8.39 -13.36 -3.48
C ALA A 221 -8.83 -13.40 -2.01
N THR A 222 -9.88 -14.17 -1.70
CA THR A 222 -10.35 -14.37 -0.32
C THR A 222 -9.30 -15.05 0.54
N PHE A 223 -8.63 -16.09 0.03
CA PHE A 223 -7.56 -16.78 0.73
C PHE A 223 -6.38 -15.85 1.02
N PHE A 224 -5.93 -15.09 0.02
CA PHE A 224 -4.87 -14.09 0.21
C PHE A 224 -5.26 -13.02 1.22
N PHE A 225 -6.49 -12.50 1.16
CA PHE A 225 -7.01 -11.53 2.12
C PHE A 225 -7.00 -12.07 3.56
N LEU A 226 -7.45 -13.31 3.76
CA LEU A 226 -7.43 -13.94 5.08
C LEU A 226 -6.00 -14.21 5.57
N LEU A 227 -5.10 -14.62 4.68
CA LEU A 227 -3.70 -14.89 5.01
C LEU A 227 -2.95 -13.61 5.40
N THR A 228 -3.14 -12.51 4.67
CA THR A 228 -2.55 -11.21 5.02
C THR A 228 -3.16 -10.65 6.30
N GLY A 229 -4.46 -10.82 6.52
CA GLY A 229 -5.12 -10.48 7.78
C GLY A 229 -4.58 -11.27 8.97
N PHE A 230 -4.40 -12.58 8.81
CA PHE A 230 -3.81 -13.44 9.82
C PHE A 230 -2.35 -13.06 10.11
N TYR A 231 -1.56 -12.75 9.08
CA TYR A 231 -0.20 -12.25 9.25
C TYR A 231 -0.17 -10.94 10.05
N GLY A 232 -1.06 -9.98 9.72
CA GLY A 232 -1.20 -8.74 10.48
C GLY A 232 -1.52 -8.98 11.95
N TRP A 233 -2.52 -9.83 12.22
CA TRP A 233 -2.85 -10.24 13.59
C TRP A 233 -1.66 -10.87 14.32
N ALA A 234 -0.96 -11.82 13.67
CA ALA A 234 0.19 -12.51 14.24
C ALA A 234 1.33 -11.54 14.60
N VAL A 235 1.56 -10.52 13.76
CA VAL A 235 2.60 -9.51 14.00
C VAL A 235 2.30 -8.62 15.22
N PHE A 236 1.04 -8.33 15.50
CA PHE A 236 0.64 -7.49 16.64
C PHE A 236 0.39 -8.28 17.94
N GLU A 237 -0.11 -9.52 17.85
CA GLU A 237 -0.55 -10.28 19.04
C GLU A 237 0.54 -11.22 19.59
N LEU A 238 1.40 -11.77 18.72
CA LEU A 238 2.40 -12.74 19.18
C LEU A 238 3.60 -12.04 19.83
N PRO A 239 4.06 -12.52 21.00
CA PRO A 239 5.22 -11.94 21.67
C PRO A 239 6.50 -12.23 20.86
N GLY A 240 7.14 -11.18 20.37
CA GLY A 240 8.45 -11.28 19.73
C GLY A 240 9.55 -11.49 20.77
N ARG A 241 10.43 -12.46 20.53
CA ARG A 241 11.70 -12.59 21.26
C ARG A 241 12.82 -12.30 20.29
N SER A 242 13.64 -11.29 20.59
CA SER A 242 14.82 -10.97 19.77
C SER A 242 15.93 -11.96 20.09
N PRO A 243 16.54 -12.61 19.08
CA PRO A 243 17.76 -13.42 19.25
C PRO A 243 18.94 -12.62 19.84
N ILE A 244 18.89 -11.28 19.72
CA ILE A 244 19.93 -10.34 20.15
C ILE A 244 19.56 -9.69 21.51
N GLY A 245 18.47 -10.13 22.15
CA GLY A 245 18.08 -9.64 23.47
C GLY A 245 17.56 -8.21 23.51
N MET A 246 17.02 -7.70 22.39
CA MET A 246 16.40 -6.38 22.36
C MET A 246 15.19 -6.31 23.32
N PRO A 247 15.13 -5.30 24.21
CA PRO A 247 13.95 -5.08 25.05
C PRO A 247 12.76 -4.71 24.15
N SER A 248 11.58 -5.27 24.44
CA SER A 248 10.34 -5.03 23.69
C SER A 248 10.42 -5.37 22.20
N ALA A 249 11.08 -6.47 21.86
CA ALA A 249 11.16 -6.96 20.48
C ALA A 249 9.74 -7.25 19.93
N THR A 250 9.26 -6.41 19.02
CA THR A 250 8.01 -6.63 18.30
C THR A 250 8.30 -7.39 17.00
N LEU A 251 7.35 -8.22 16.55
CA LEU A 251 7.45 -8.86 15.24
C LEU A 251 7.25 -7.87 14.07
N LEU A 252 6.88 -6.63 14.38
CA LEU A 252 6.76 -5.53 13.42
C LEU A 252 8.10 -5.25 12.72
N PHE A 253 9.20 -5.18 13.48
CA PHE A 253 10.50 -4.82 12.91
C PHE A 253 10.99 -5.84 11.86
N PRO A 254 11.06 -7.17 12.14
CA PRO A 254 11.45 -8.16 11.14
C PRO A 254 10.42 -8.34 10.02
N GLY A 255 9.13 -8.31 10.37
CA GLY A 255 8.04 -8.52 9.42
C GLY A 255 7.92 -7.42 8.35
N LEU A 256 8.50 -6.25 8.61
CA LEU A 256 8.39 -5.07 7.74
C LEU A 256 9.74 -4.64 7.15
N ALA A 257 10.86 -4.94 7.80
CA ALA A 257 12.20 -4.63 7.26
C ALA A 257 12.63 -5.56 6.10
N GLY A 258 12.13 -6.79 6.04
CA GLY A 258 12.57 -7.79 5.05
C GLY A 258 11.76 -7.88 3.75
N LEU A 259 10.50 -7.45 3.76
CA LEU A 259 9.54 -7.79 2.69
C LEU A 259 9.45 -6.75 1.56
N PHE A 260 9.77 -5.48 1.81
CA PHE A 260 9.45 -4.40 0.87
C PHE A 260 10.62 -3.88 0.02
N GLY A 261 11.88 -4.13 0.42
CA GLY A 261 13.05 -3.58 -0.29
C GLY A 261 13.83 -4.58 -1.15
N ILE A 262 13.91 -5.84 -0.73
CA ILE A 262 14.78 -6.84 -1.36
C ILE A 262 14.28 -7.23 -2.75
N ALA A 263 12.95 -7.33 -2.94
CA ALA A 263 12.37 -7.69 -4.24
C ALA A 263 12.73 -6.65 -5.32
N ASN A 264 12.60 -5.35 -5.02
CA ASN A 264 12.92 -4.28 -5.96
C ASN A 264 14.42 -4.18 -6.22
N LEU A 265 15.27 -4.39 -5.21
CA LEU A 265 16.73 -4.44 -5.40
C LEU A 265 17.15 -5.63 -6.28
N ILE A 266 16.50 -6.79 -6.14
CA ILE A 266 16.72 -7.95 -7.01
C ILE A 266 16.26 -7.63 -8.43
N ASP A 267 15.08 -7.04 -8.59
CA ASP A 267 14.54 -6.68 -9.91
C ASP A 267 15.47 -5.71 -10.65
N ILE A 268 16.00 -4.70 -9.96
CA ILE A 268 17.01 -3.74 -10.50
C ILE A 268 18.31 -4.44 -10.88
N TYR A 269 18.79 -5.36 -10.06
CA TYR A 269 20.01 -6.10 -10.37
C TYR A 269 19.84 -6.99 -11.61
N VAL A 270 18.63 -7.53 -11.81
CA VAL A 270 18.29 -8.40 -12.94
C VAL A 270 17.97 -7.58 -14.20
N THR A 271 17.39 -6.38 -14.06
CA THR A 271 17.01 -5.50 -15.16
C THR A 271 18.04 -4.38 -15.34
N THR A 272 19.05 -4.62 -16.17
CA THR A 272 19.97 -3.54 -16.58
C THR A 272 19.26 -2.64 -17.59
N SER A 273 18.66 -1.55 -17.12
CA SER A 273 18.03 -0.54 -17.98
C SER A 273 19.09 0.45 -18.50
N GLU A 274 19.27 0.54 -19.82
CA GLU A 274 20.03 1.65 -20.43
C GLU A 274 19.14 2.89 -20.56
N ILE A 275 19.64 4.05 -20.11
CA ILE A 275 18.92 5.32 -20.17
C ILE A 275 19.04 5.88 -21.60
N PRO A 276 17.92 6.19 -22.29
CA PRO A 276 17.96 6.80 -23.63
C PRO A 276 18.54 8.22 -23.60
N PRO A 277 19.04 8.75 -24.72
CA PRO A 277 19.63 10.09 -24.79
C PRO A 277 18.64 11.18 -24.36
N GLN A 278 19.12 12.15 -23.57
CA GLN A 278 18.32 13.22 -22.98
C GLN A 278 18.64 14.57 -23.63
N GLU A 279 17.61 15.40 -23.80
CA GLU A 279 17.75 16.80 -24.23
C GLU A 279 18.17 17.64 -23.01
N ALA A 280 19.26 18.40 -23.16
CA ALA A 280 19.83 19.25 -22.12
C ALA A 280 19.14 20.62 -22.04
#